data_AF-A0A519VY16-F1
#
_entry.id   AF-A0A519VY16-F1
#
_cell.length_a   1.000
_cell.length_b   1.000
_cell.length_c   1.000
_cell.angle_alpha   90.00
_cell.angle_beta   90.00
_cell.angle_gamma   90.00
#
_symmetry.space_group_name_H-M   'P 1'
#
loop_
_entity.id
_entity.type
_entity.pdbx_description
1 polymer ?
#
loop_
_entity_poly.entity_id
_entity_poly.type
_entity_poly.pdbx_seq_one_letter_code
_entity_poly.pdbx_strand_id
1 'polypeptide(L)'
;WFNLYGGNNLTTKLADGSKISLSEETNYPWDGKIKISVKEIGNKAYSVFLRIPAWTQNAQISINGKPENIKAISGTYAEINRVWKKGDVIELNLPMEATLIEANPLVEENRNQIAVKRGPIVYCLESTDLPGKSIFNAFIPTTTKFEAKPINIDGADMMSLVGNAKIVEPNSWKNVLYRPVNNSSKEAEIKLVPYFAWGNRGHSEMSVWLPVSK
;
A
#
# COMPACT_ATOMS: atom_id res chain seq x y z
N TRP A 1 9.16 -8.10 -18.83
CA TRP A 1 8.52 -6.93 -18.20
C TRP A 1 7.78 -7.41 -16.97
N PHE A 2 8.11 -6.86 -15.80
CA PHE A 2 7.42 -7.14 -14.54
C PHE A 2 6.47 -5.99 -14.25
N ASN A 3 5.17 -6.24 -14.45
CA ASN A 3 4.11 -5.24 -14.31
C ASN A 3 3.43 -5.32 -12.95
N LEU A 4 3.01 -6.51 -12.54
CA LEU A 4 2.39 -6.74 -11.25
C LEU A 4 3.32 -7.64 -10.45
N TYR A 5 3.43 -7.36 -9.15
CA TYR A 5 4.21 -8.17 -8.25
C TYR A 5 3.29 -9.05 -7.42
N GLY A 6 3.68 -10.31 -7.27
CA GLY A 6 2.92 -11.35 -6.59
C GLY A 6 3.54 -12.70 -6.90
N GLY A 7 3.67 -13.56 -5.90
CA GLY A 7 4.39 -14.83 -6.06
C GLY A 7 3.87 -15.65 -7.24
N ASN A 8 4.75 -15.98 -8.19
CA ASN A 8 4.38 -16.71 -9.41
C ASN A 8 5.58 -17.41 -10.05
N ASN A 9 5.30 -18.29 -11.03
CA ASN A 9 6.30 -18.84 -11.92
C ASN A 9 5.90 -18.55 -13.37
N LEU A 10 6.88 -18.19 -14.18
CA LEU A 10 6.70 -17.98 -15.62
C LEU A 10 7.60 -18.94 -16.37
N THR A 11 7.06 -19.65 -17.36
CA THR A 11 7.85 -20.39 -18.35
C THR A 11 7.26 -20.11 -19.72
N THR A 12 8.08 -19.54 -20.61
CA THR A 12 7.64 -19.11 -21.95
C THR A 12 8.81 -19.09 -22.94
N LYS A 13 8.54 -18.65 -24.17
CA LYS A 13 9.54 -18.35 -25.18
C LYS A 13 9.56 -16.84 -25.46
N LEU A 14 10.75 -16.30 -25.65
CA LEU A 14 10.95 -14.94 -26.13
C LEU A 14 10.70 -14.86 -27.64
N ALA A 15 10.61 -13.63 -28.17
CA ALA A 15 10.33 -13.40 -29.58
C ALA A 15 11.37 -14.04 -30.53
N ASP A 16 12.61 -14.20 -30.07
CA ASP A 16 13.68 -14.88 -30.83
C ASP A 16 13.64 -16.41 -30.71
N GLY A 17 12.63 -16.97 -30.06
CA GLY A 17 12.45 -18.40 -29.82
C GLY A 17 13.17 -18.95 -28.60
N SER A 18 14.01 -18.16 -27.92
CA SER A 18 14.73 -18.58 -26.72
C SER A 18 13.77 -18.91 -25.58
N LYS A 19 14.00 -20.03 -24.89
CA LYS A 19 13.23 -20.39 -23.68
C LYS A 19 13.65 -19.52 -22.51
N ILE A 20 12.67 -19.19 -21.68
CA ILE A 20 12.88 -18.47 -20.43
C ILE A 20 11.99 -19.07 -19.34
N SER A 21 12.56 -19.27 -18.16
CA SER A 21 11.83 -19.67 -16.96
C SER A 21 12.28 -18.83 -15.77
N LEU A 22 11.33 -18.25 -15.05
CA LEU A 22 11.54 -17.34 -13.93
C LEU A 22 10.65 -17.75 -12.75
N SER A 23 11.12 -17.55 -11.53
CA SER A 23 10.28 -17.58 -10.33
C SER A 23 10.29 -16.21 -9.65
N GLU A 24 9.12 -15.77 -9.21
CA GLU A 24 8.94 -14.58 -8.39
C GLU A 24 8.46 -15.00 -7.00
N GLU A 25 9.20 -14.60 -5.98
CA GLU A 25 8.91 -14.87 -4.57
C GLU A 25 8.75 -13.53 -3.86
N THR A 26 7.57 -13.29 -3.29
CA THR A 26 7.26 -12.05 -2.56
C THR A 26 6.04 -12.22 -1.68
N ASN A 27 5.95 -11.45 -0.60
CA ASN A 27 4.72 -11.27 0.18
C ASN A 27 3.97 -9.98 -0.21
N TYR A 28 4.21 -9.46 -1.41
CA TYR A 28 3.43 -8.35 -1.97
C TYR A 28 1.93 -8.72 -1.99
N PRO A 29 1.01 -7.83 -1.57
CA PRO A 29 1.18 -6.39 -1.32
C PRO A 29 1.55 -6.03 0.13
N TRP A 30 1.86 -6.99 0.99
CA TRP A 30 2.12 -6.78 2.41
C TRP A 30 3.57 -6.40 2.72
N ASP A 31 4.50 -6.89 1.91
CA ASP A 31 5.91 -6.53 1.97
C ASP A 31 6.46 -6.10 0.60
N GLY A 32 7.44 -5.21 0.63
CA GLY A 32 8.04 -4.59 -0.55
C GLY A 32 9.23 -5.32 -1.13
N LYS A 33 9.63 -6.47 -0.58
CA LYS A 33 10.73 -7.27 -1.11
C LYS A 33 10.21 -8.23 -2.16
N ILE A 34 10.77 -8.13 -3.36
CA ILE A 34 10.49 -9.00 -4.50
C ILE A 34 11.79 -9.67 -4.91
N LYS A 35 11.79 -11.00 -4.93
CA LYS A 35 12.92 -11.82 -5.38
C LYS A 35 12.53 -12.52 -6.68
N ILE A 36 13.30 -12.26 -7.73
CA ILE A 36 13.11 -12.87 -9.05
C ILE A 36 14.32 -13.76 -9.33
N SER A 37 14.11 -15.05 -9.51
CA SER A 37 15.18 -16.01 -9.82
C SER A 37 15.09 -16.48 -11.27
N VAL A 38 16.21 -16.46 -11.98
CA VAL A 38 16.32 -17.01 -13.33
C VAL A 38 16.53 -18.52 -13.26
N LYS A 39 15.56 -19.30 -13.74
CA LYS A 39 15.60 -20.77 -13.76
C LYS A 39 16.11 -21.32 -15.09
N GLU A 40 15.75 -20.66 -16.19
CA GLU A 40 16.20 -20.98 -17.54
C GLU A 40 16.28 -19.68 -18.36
N ILE A 41 17.34 -19.52 -19.15
CA ILE A 41 17.52 -18.39 -20.08
C ILE A 41 18.51 -18.77 -21.17
N GLY A 42 18.38 -18.19 -22.36
CA GLY A 42 19.37 -18.32 -23.43
C GLY A 42 20.68 -17.57 -23.15
N ASN A 43 21.68 -17.75 -24.01
CA ASN A 43 23.06 -17.26 -23.77
C ASN A 43 23.31 -15.82 -24.25
N LYS A 44 22.25 -15.04 -24.53
CA LYS A 44 22.34 -13.67 -25.05
C LYS A 44 22.01 -12.65 -23.96
N ALA A 45 22.27 -11.39 -24.22
CA ALA A 45 21.82 -10.32 -23.35
C ALA A 45 20.31 -10.11 -23.48
N TYR A 46 19.62 -9.98 -22.35
CA TYR A 46 18.20 -9.65 -22.29
C TYR A 46 17.95 -8.53 -21.29
N SER A 47 17.02 -7.63 -21.63
CA SER A 47 16.55 -6.60 -20.72
C SER A 47 15.44 -7.12 -19.83
N VAL A 48 15.63 -6.97 -18.52
CA VAL A 48 14.56 -7.09 -17.53
C VAL A 48 14.07 -5.69 -17.19
N PHE A 49 12.79 -5.43 -17.42
CA PHE A 49 12.14 -4.18 -17.05
C PHE A 49 11.31 -4.39 -15.79
N LEU A 50 11.67 -3.71 -14.71
CA LEU A 50 10.97 -3.73 -13.43
C LEU A 50 10.14 -2.45 -13.28
N ARG A 51 8.82 -2.55 -13.11
CA ARG A 51 8.01 -1.36 -12.81
C ARG A 51 8.38 -0.83 -11.43
N ILE A 52 8.73 0.45 -11.35
CA ILE A 52 8.90 1.16 -10.07
C ILE A 52 7.58 1.90 -9.81
N PRO A 53 6.75 1.46 -8.84
CA PRO A 53 5.44 2.07 -8.65
C PRO A 53 5.53 3.56 -8.27
N ALA A 54 4.59 4.36 -8.76
CA ALA A 54 4.57 5.81 -8.47
C ALA A 54 4.41 6.14 -6.97
N TRP A 55 3.87 5.21 -6.17
CA TRP A 55 3.66 5.40 -4.74
C TRP A 55 4.92 5.20 -3.89
N THR A 56 5.98 4.55 -4.41
CA THR A 56 7.19 4.30 -3.63
C THR A 56 8.23 5.39 -3.89
N GLN A 57 9.19 5.52 -2.98
CA GLN A 57 10.39 6.34 -3.14
C GLN A 57 11.60 5.51 -2.71
N ASN A 58 12.79 5.83 -3.23
CA ASN A 58 14.04 5.16 -2.86
C ASN A 58 14.02 3.63 -3.08
N ALA A 59 13.41 3.17 -4.17
CA ALA A 59 13.46 1.77 -4.55
C ALA A 59 14.92 1.32 -4.80
N GLN A 60 15.27 0.12 -4.36
CA GLN A 60 16.62 -0.43 -4.46
C GLN A 60 16.61 -1.72 -5.25
N ILE A 61 17.64 -1.93 -6.07
CA ILE A 61 17.83 -3.13 -6.88
C ILE A 61 19.19 -3.73 -6.53
N SER A 62 19.21 -5.03 -6.24
CA SER A 62 20.42 -5.83 -6.14
C SER A 62 20.37 -7.01 -7.09
N ILE A 63 21.55 -7.44 -7.55
CA ILE A 63 21.70 -8.64 -8.37
C ILE A 63 22.73 -9.54 -7.69
N ASN A 64 22.34 -10.79 -7.43
CA ASN A 64 23.16 -11.77 -6.72
C ASN A 64 23.71 -11.23 -5.39
N GLY A 65 22.85 -10.53 -4.62
CA GLY A 65 23.18 -9.94 -3.32
C GLY A 65 24.04 -8.67 -3.37
N LYS A 66 24.39 -8.17 -4.57
CA LYS A 66 25.18 -6.94 -4.73
C LYS A 66 24.26 -5.78 -5.12
N PRO A 67 24.23 -4.67 -4.37
CA PRO A 67 23.52 -3.46 -4.78
C PRO A 67 24.05 -2.96 -6.13
N GLU A 68 23.14 -2.64 -7.05
CA GLU A 68 23.47 -2.11 -8.36
C GLU A 68 23.07 -0.63 -8.43
N ASN A 69 23.88 0.20 -9.08
CA ASN A 69 23.58 1.62 -9.27
C ASN A 69 22.61 1.82 -10.46
N ILE A 70 21.42 1.24 -10.35
CA ILE A 70 20.37 1.29 -11.38
C ILE A 70 19.37 2.37 -10.99
N LYS A 71 19.06 3.26 -11.93
CA LYS A 71 18.14 4.36 -11.70
C LYS A 71 16.70 3.84 -11.57
N ALA A 72 16.20 3.73 -10.33
CA ALA A 72 14.82 3.33 -10.04
C ALA A 72 13.95 4.57 -9.78
N ILE A 73 13.40 5.15 -10.86
CA ILE A 73 12.53 6.34 -10.78
C ILE A 73 11.08 5.92 -10.58
N SER A 74 10.41 6.48 -9.57
CA SER A 74 8.98 6.23 -9.33
C SER A 74 8.11 6.58 -10.53
N GLY A 75 7.20 5.67 -10.89
CA GLY A 75 6.30 5.83 -12.03
C GLY A 75 6.89 5.40 -13.37
N THR A 76 8.12 4.88 -13.42
CA THR A 76 8.76 4.39 -14.65
C THR A 76 9.13 2.90 -14.54
N TYR A 77 9.78 2.38 -15.58
CA TYR A 77 10.46 1.08 -15.53
C TYR A 77 11.96 1.29 -15.33
N ALA A 78 12.56 0.48 -14.46
CA ALA A 78 14.01 0.32 -14.38
C ALA A 78 14.43 -0.80 -15.32
N GLU A 79 15.33 -0.50 -16.26
CA GLU A 79 15.88 -1.49 -17.19
C GLU A 79 17.18 -2.08 -16.66
N ILE A 80 17.29 -3.41 -16.75
CA ILE A 80 18.50 -4.17 -16.44
C ILE A 80 18.86 -5.01 -17.67
N ASN A 81 19.80 -4.53 -18.48
CA ASN A 81 20.29 -5.25 -19.66
C ASN A 81 21.59 -5.99 -19.32
N ARG A 82 21.56 -7.34 -19.37
CA ARG A 82 22.75 -8.18 -19.17
C ARG A 82 22.58 -9.55 -19.78
N VAL A 83 23.69 -10.28 -19.87
CA VAL A 83 23.69 -11.73 -20.11
C VAL A 83 23.36 -12.43 -18.79
N TRP A 84 22.15 -12.96 -18.68
CA TRP A 84 21.68 -13.67 -17.51
C TRP A 84 22.12 -15.14 -17.53
N LYS A 85 22.26 -15.73 -16.35
CA LYS A 85 22.58 -17.14 -16.17
C LYS A 85 21.53 -17.79 -15.28
N LYS A 86 21.35 -19.10 -15.45
CA LYS A 86 20.61 -19.91 -14.50
C LYS A 86 21.18 -19.70 -13.09
N GLY A 87 20.30 -19.41 -12.13
CA GLY A 87 20.66 -19.13 -10.75
C GLY A 87 20.89 -17.65 -10.45
N ASP A 88 20.92 -16.76 -11.44
CA ASP A 88 20.93 -15.32 -11.17
C ASP A 88 19.65 -14.92 -10.42
N VAL A 89 19.81 -14.04 -9.44
CA VAL A 89 18.74 -13.51 -8.61
C VAL A 89 18.73 -12.00 -8.70
N ILE A 90 17.56 -11.44 -9.00
CA ILE A 90 17.27 -10.02 -8.91
C ILE A 90 16.44 -9.81 -7.66
N GLU A 91 16.84 -8.87 -6.82
CA GLU A 91 16.03 -8.45 -5.67
C GLU A 91 15.66 -6.98 -5.86
N LEU A 92 14.37 -6.70 -5.76
CA LEU A 92 13.80 -5.36 -5.77
C LEU A 92 13.21 -5.10 -4.39
N ASN A 93 13.65 -4.02 -3.74
CA ASN A 93 13.10 -3.55 -2.50
C ASN A 93 12.32 -2.26 -2.75
N LEU A 94 11.01 -2.30 -2.50
CA LEU A 94 10.09 -1.16 -2.62
C LEU A 94 9.67 -0.70 -1.22
N PRO A 95 10.23 0.38 -0.67
CA PRO A 95 9.82 0.89 0.64
C PRO A 95 8.30 1.12 0.73
N MET A 96 7.65 0.46 1.70
CA MET A 96 6.18 0.46 1.90
C MET A 96 5.77 1.27 3.14
N GLU A 97 6.02 2.56 3.11
CA GLU A 97 5.55 3.48 4.15
C GLU A 97 4.05 3.73 4.02
N ALA A 98 3.39 3.94 5.16
CA ALA A 98 2.03 4.46 5.16
C ALA A 98 2.06 5.96 4.83
N THR A 99 1.19 6.39 3.91
CA THR A 99 1.16 7.75 3.36
C THR A 99 -0.24 8.32 3.50
N LEU A 100 -0.31 9.59 3.91
CA LEU A 100 -1.54 10.37 3.86
C LEU A 100 -1.68 10.98 2.47
N ILE A 101 -2.85 10.84 1.87
CA ILE A 101 -3.17 11.30 0.53
C ILE A 101 -4.22 12.39 0.62
N GLU A 102 -3.92 13.56 0.06
CA GLU A 102 -4.90 14.63 -0.15
C GLU A 102 -5.47 14.59 -1.57
N ALA A 103 -6.70 15.05 -1.74
CA ALA A 103 -7.32 15.23 -3.05
C ALA A 103 -6.98 16.61 -3.62
N ASN A 104 -7.13 16.76 -4.94
CA ASN A 104 -7.16 18.09 -5.56
C ASN A 104 -8.25 18.95 -4.89
N PRO A 105 -8.01 20.24 -4.60
CA PRO A 105 -8.96 21.10 -3.88
C PRO A 105 -10.29 21.32 -4.60
N LEU A 106 -10.39 21.05 -5.90
CA LEU A 106 -11.63 21.11 -6.67
C LEU A 106 -12.55 19.89 -6.44
N VAL A 107 -12.07 18.85 -5.76
CA VAL A 107 -12.91 17.75 -5.28
C VAL A 107 -13.51 18.17 -3.94
N GLU A 108 -14.60 18.94 -4.00
CA GLU A 108 -15.21 19.60 -2.84
C GLU A 108 -15.60 18.59 -1.75
N GLU A 109 -16.06 17.40 -2.15
CA GLU A 109 -16.50 16.32 -1.26
C GLU A 109 -15.38 15.75 -0.39
N ASN A 110 -14.12 15.93 -0.79
CA ASN A 110 -12.93 15.44 -0.07
C ASN A 110 -12.07 16.58 0.49
N ARG A 111 -12.55 17.83 0.41
CA ARG A 111 -11.82 18.97 0.96
C ARG A 111 -11.66 18.81 2.47
N ASN A 112 -10.46 19.10 2.97
CA ASN A 112 -10.08 18.88 4.38
C ASN A 112 -10.27 17.43 4.87
N GLN A 113 -10.09 16.47 3.97
CA GLN A 113 -10.02 15.05 4.29
C GLN A 113 -8.74 14.44 3.71
N ILE A 114 -8.33 13.32 4.29
CA ILE A 114 -7.23 12.50 3.78
C ILE A 114 -7.69 11.06 3.59
N ALA A 115 -7.04 10.35 2.67
CA ALA A 115 -7.07 8.90 2.61
C ALA A 115 -5.71 8.36 3.06
N VAL A 116 -5.66 7.11 3.53
CA VAL A 116 -4.40 6.47 3.93
C VAL A 116 -4.07 5.35 2.94
N LYS A 117 -2.82 5.31 2.47
CA LYS A 117 -2.31 4.25 1.60
C LYS A 117 -1.05 3.63 2.16
N ARG A 118 -0.87 2.33 1.96
CA ARG A 118 0.42 1.67 2.13
C ARG A 118 0.66 0.77 0.92
N GLY A 119 1.77 1.01 0.22
CA GLY A 119 2.02 0.33 -1.03
C GLY A 119 0.89 0.57 -2.06
N PRO A 120 0.41 -0.47 -2.75
CA PRO A 120 -0.69 -0.33 -3.70
C PRO A 120 -2.07 -0.25 -3.01
N ILE A 121 -2.17 -0.47 -1.70
CA ILE A 121 -3.43 -0.66 -0.99
C ILE A 121 -3.94 0.66 -0.42
N VAL A 122 -5.20 0.97 -0.71
CA VAL A 122 -5.98 2.01 -0.03
C VAL A 122 -6.61 1.41 1.22
N TYR A 123 -6.56 2.14 2.32
CA TYR A 123 -7.12 1.74 3.60
C TYR A 123 -8.41 2.51 3.91
N CYS A 124 -9.23 1.93 4.77
CA CYS A 124 -10.46 2.53 5.29
C CYS A 124 -10.55 2.30 6.81
N LEU A 125 -11.36 3.11 7.46
CA LEU A 125 -11.71 2.97 8.88
C LEU A 125 -13.11 2.42 8.98
N GLU A 126 -13.30 1.38 9.79
CA GLU A 126 -14.62 0.85 10.13
C GLU A 126 -15.02 1.32 11.53
N SER A 127 -16.31 1.57 11.75
CA SER A 127 -16.80 1.97 13.07
C SER A 127 -16.60 0.90 14.14
N THR A 128 -16.42 -0.38 13.76
CA THR A 128 -16.10 -1.44 14.72
C THR A 128 -14.75 -1.24 15.40
N ASP A 129 -13.85 -0.47 14.79
CA ASP A 129 -12.52 -0.15 15.32
C ASP A 129 -12.50 1.20 16.07
N LEU A 130 -13.68 1.78 16.37
CA LEU A 130 -13.82 3.08 17.04
C LEU A 130 -14.57 3.00 18.38
N PRO A 131 -14.15 3.78 19.39
CA PRO A 131 -14.96 3.97 20.59
C PRO A 131 -16.26 4.71 20.23
N GLY A 132 -17.39 4.21 20.73
CA GLY A 132 -18.72 4.75 20.41
C GLY A 132 -19.27 4.38 19.02
N LYS A 133 -18.49 3.64 18.20
CA LYS A 133 -18.91 3.08 16.91
C LYS A 133 -19.52 4.08 15.92
N SER A 134 -18.98 5.29 15.84
CA SER A 134 -19.38 6.26 14.81
C SER A 134 -18.17 6.83 14.07
N ILE A 135 -18.19 6.71 12.74
CA ILE A 135 -17.12 7.16 11.85
C ILE A 135 -16.97 8.69 11.83
N PHE A 136 -18.07 9.41 12.04
CA PHE A 136 -18.14 10.87 11.92
C PHE A 136 -17.39 11.63 13.01
N ASN A 137 -16.97 10.94 14.08
CA ASN A 137 -16.27 11.56 15.19
C ASN A 137 -14.74 11.41 15.10
N ALA A 138 -14.23 10.65 14.13
CA ALA A 138 -12.80 10.40 13.98
C ALA A 138 -12.12 11.45 13.09
N PHE A 139 -11.08 12.09 13.61
CA PHE A 139 -10.24 13.05 12.90
C PHE A 139 -8.79 12.58 12.96
N ILE A 140 -8.09 12.63 11.83
CA ILE A 140 -6.70 12.15 11.72
C ILE A 140 -5.74 13.33 11.81
N PRO A 141 -4.94 13.46 12.89
CA PRO A 141 -3.82 14.39 12.91
C PRO A 141 -2.85 14.16 11.74
N THR A 142 -2.36 15.23 11.12
CA THR A 142 -1.31 15.12 10.07
C THR A 142 0.00 14.53 10.60
N THR A 143 0.19 14.57 11.92
CA THR A 143 1.34 14.00 12.63
C THR A 143 1.18 12.51 12.95
N THR A 144 0.02 11.91 12.68
CA THR A 144 -0.23 10.49 12.95
C THR A 144 0.70 9.62 12.10
N LYS A 145 1.48 8.77 12.79
CA LYS A 145 2.28 7.73 12.16
C LYS A 145 1.51 6.41 12.23
N PHE A 146 1.30 5.80 11.07
CA PHE A 146 0.64 4.51 10.97
C PHE A 146 1.66 3.39 10.91
N GLU A 147 1.53 2.42 11.81
CA GLU A 147 2.34 1.21 11.83
C GLU A 147 1.55 0.04 11.21
N ALA A 148 2.20 -0.71 10.32
CA ALA A 148 1.59 -1.90 9.75
C ALA A 148 1.59 -3.05 10.76
N LYS A 149 0.41 -3.62 11.05
CA LYS A 149 0.24 -4.76 11.95
C LYS A 149 -0.53 -5.90 11.26
N PRO A 150 -0.10 -7.16 11.40
CA PRO A 150 -0.87 -8.29 10.88
C PRO A 150 -2.29 -8.31 11.43
N ILE A 151 -3.24 -8.68 10.60
CA ILE A 151 -4.64 -8.92 10.98
C ILE A 151 -5.21 -10.06 10.13
N ASN A 152 -6.09 -10.86 10.73
CA ASN A 152 -6.89 -11.83 10.01
C ASN A 152 -8.34 -11.30 9.91
N ILE A 153 -8.89 -11.28 8.70
CA ILE A 153 -10.29 -10.93 8.45
C ILE A 153 -10.88 -12.03 7.57
N ASP A 154 -11.93 -12.68 8.05
CA ASP A 154 -12.62 -13.78 7.36
C ASP A 154 -11.68 -14.89 6.85
N GLY A 155 -10.71 -15.28 7.69
CA GLY A 155 -9.74 -16.32 7.37
C GLY A 155 -8.59 -15.88 6.47
N ALA A 156 -8.56 -14.63 6.00
CA ALA A 156 -7.48 -14.08 5.18
C ALA A 156 -6.50 -13.22 6.01
N ASP A 157 -5.21 -13.52 5.89
CA ASP A 157 -4.15 -12.73 6.50
C ASP A 157 -3.80 -11.50 5.65
N MET A 158 -3.71 -10.35 6.31
CA MET A 158 -3.39 -9.06 5.69
C MET A 158 -2.70 -8.12 6.68
N MET A 159 -2.40 -6.90 6.24
CA MET A 159 -1.83 -5.86 7.10
C MET A 159 -2.87 -4.77 7.37
N SER A 160 -3.20 -4.54 8.64
CA SER A 160 -3.87 -3.33 9.12
C SER A 160 -2.86 -2.19 9.31
N LEU A 161 -3.35 -0.95 9.43
CA LEU A 161 -2.56 0.20 9.87
C LEU A 161 -3.09 0.71 11.20
N VAL A 162 -2.22 0.75 12.22
CA VAL A 162 -2.56 1.20 13.56
C VAL A 162 -1.92 2.56 13.83
N GLY A 163 -2.69 3.50 14.38
CA GLY A 163 -2.23 4.85 14.71
C GLY A 163 -3.24 5.58 15.59
N ASN A 164 -2.91 6.79 16.03
CA ASN A 164 -3.80 7.57 16.89
C ASN A 164 -4.66 8.56 16.09
N ALA A 165 -5.91 8.70 16.49
CA ALA A 165 -6.84 9.71 15.99
C ALA A 165 -7.40 10.54 17.14
N LYS A 166 -7.92 11.72 16.82
CA LYS A 166 -8.77 12.50 17.72
C LYS A 166 -10.21 12.05 17.54
N ILE A 167 -10.84 11.60 18.62
CA ILE A 167 -12.24 11.24 18.66
C ILE A 167 -13.01 12.38 19.35
N VAL A 168 -13.81 13.10 18.57
CA VAL A 168 -14.68 14.17 19.08
C VAL A 168 -15.83 13.55 19.88
N GLU A 169 -16.09 14.11 21.06
CA GLU A 169 -17.20 13.61 21.89
C GLU A 169 -18.54 13.86 21.19
N PRO A 170 -19.42 12.84 21.14
CA PRO A 170 -20.65 12.93 20.37
C PRO A 170 -21.64 13.90 21.01
N ASN A 171 -22.10 14.87 20.22
CA ASN A 171 -23.28 15.68 20.52
C ASN A 171 -24.35 15.38 19.47
N SER A 172 -25.60 15.23 19.89
CA SER A 172 -26.70 14.88 19.00
C SER A 172 -26.85 15.87 17.84
N TRP A 173 -27.00 15.33 16.63
CA TRP A 173 -27.34 16.07 15.41
C TRP A 173 -28.84 16.04 15.09
N LYS A 174 -29.66 15.41 15.94
CA LYS A 174 -31.11 15.29 15.72
C LYS A 174 -31.73 16.69 15.61
N ASN A 175 -32.36 16.98 14.47
CA ASN A 175 -32.98 18.26 14.13
C ASN A 175 -32.01 19.46 14.17
N VAL A 176 -30.72 19.25 13.88
CA VAL A 176 -29.70 20.30 13.84
C VAL A 176 -28.96 20.25 12.50
N LEU A 177 -28.95 21.36 11.77
CA LEU A 177 -28.15 21.51 10.54
C LEU A 177 -26.82 22.23 10.80
N TYR A 178 -26.84 23.27 11.66
CA TYR A 178 -25.66 24.07 12.02
C TYR A 178 -25.61 24.29 13.54
N ARG A 179 -24.40 24.31 14.11
CA ARG A 179 -24.15 24.58 15.53
C ARG A 179 -22.74 25.14 15.75
N PRO A 180 -22.45 25.76 16.91
CA PRO A 180 -21.08 26.08 17.30
C PRO A 180 -20.18 24.84 17.29
N VAL A 181 -18.91 25.01 16.90
CA VAL A 181 -17.94 23.91 16.78
C VAL A 181 -17.68 23.27 18.15
N ASN A 182 -17.67 21.93 18.18
CA ASN A 182 -17.24 21.17 19.36
C ASN A 182 -15.73 20.93 19.29
N ASN A 183 -15.01 21.43 20.30
CA ASN A 183 -13.56 21.24 20.41
C ASN A 183 -13.16 20.21 21.49
N SER A 184 -14.13 19.54 22.13
CA SER A 184 -13.85 18.43 23.05
C SER A 184 -13.55 17.17 22.26
N SER A 185 -12.30 16.69 22.38
CA SER A 185 -11.87 15.44 21.78
C SER A 185 -10.92 14.69 22.71
N LYS A 186 -10.87 13.37 22.57
CA LYS A 186 -9.89 12.51 23.22
C LYS A 186 -9.08 11.79 22.17
N GLU A 187 -7.82 11.49 22.47
CA GLU A 187 -7.04 10.61 21.60
C GLU A 187 -7.47 9.15 21.81
N ALA A 188 -7.52 8.40 20.71
CA ALA A 188 -7.72 6.97 20.74
C ALA A 188 -6.87 6.32 19.66
N GLU A 189 -6.36 5.13 19.95
CA GLU A 189 -5.81 4.25 18.93
C GLU A 189 -6.94 3.80 18.00
N ILE A 190 -6.67 3.88 16.70
CA ILE A 190 -7.56 3.41 15.64
C ILE A 190 -6.83 2.38 14.79
N LYS A 191 -7.63 1.56 14.13
CA LYS A 191 -7.14 0.55 13.19
C LYS A 191 -7.82 0.75 11.84
N LEU A 192 -7.02 0.94 10.81
CA LEU A 192 -7.47 0.95 9.44
C LEU A 192 -7.26 -0.44 8.83
N VAL A 193 -8.20 -0.87 8.01
CA VAL A 193 -8.13 -2.12 7.25
C VAL A 193 -8.07 -1.82 5.76
N PRO A 194 -7.51 -2.74 4.93
CA PRO A 194 -7.57 -2.60 3.48
C PRO A 194 -9.02 -2.38 3.01
N TYR A 195 -9.24 -1.39 2.13
CA TYR A 195 -10.58 -1.05 1.64
C TYR A 195 -11.33 -2.26 1.06
N PHE A 196 -10.62 -3.14 0.35
CA PHE A 196 -11.21 -4.33 -0.25
C PHE A 196 -11.74 -5.34 0.79
N ALA A 197 -11.29 -5.26 2.06
CA ALA A 197 -11.65 -6.19 3.12
C ALA A 197 -12.80 -5.68 4.01
N TRP A 198 -13.27 -4.44 3.79
CA TRP A 198 -14.43 -3.88 4.49
C TRP A 198 -15.68 -4.76 4.31
N GLY A 199 -16.55 -4.77 5.33
CA GLY A 199 -17.86 -5.45 5.27
C GLY A 199 -17.82 -6.94 5.61
N ASN A 200 -16.65 -7.47 5.98
CA ASN A 200 -16.46 -8.88 6.36
C ASN A 200 -16.43 -9.10 7.89
N ARG A 201 -16.83 -8.10 8.68
CA ARG A 201 -16.82 -8.15 10.17
C ARG A 201 -18.17 -7.77 10.79
N GLY A 202 -19.25 -7.98 10.03
CA GLY A 202 -20.60 -7.56 10.40
C GLY A 202 -20.94 -6.15 9.93
N HIS A 203 -22.12 -5.67 10.31
CA HIS A 203 -22.61 -4.35 9.92
C HIS A 203 -21.81 -3.24 10.62
N SER A 204 -21.23 -2.35 9.83
CA SER A 204 -20.39 -1.23 10.29
C SER A 204 -20.60 0.01 9.41
N GLU A 205 -20.33 1.19 9.96
CA GLU A 205 -20.08 2.38 9.15
C GLU A 205 -18.63 2.31 8.64
N MET A 206 -18.34 2.94 7.49
CA MET A 206 -17.00 2.98 6.95
C MET A 206 -16.74 4.29 6.21
N SER A 207 -15.49 4.76 6.29
CA SER A 207 -15.00 5.80 5.39
C SER A 207 -13.56 5.56 4.93
N VAL A 208 -13.29 5.90 3.67
CA VAL A 208 -11.94 5.98 3.10
C VAL A 208 -11.35 7.37 3.31
N TRP A 209 -12.15 8.41 3.07
CA TRP A 209 -11.77 9.80 3.27
C TRP A 209 -12.15 10.21 4.69
N LEU A 210 -11.14 10.58 5.48
CA LEU A 210 -11.28 10.89 6.89
C LEU A 210 -10.96 12.36 7.12
N PRO A 211 -11.75 13.07 7.95
CA PRO A 211 -11.44 14.44 8.35
C PRO A 211 -10.01 14.56 8.88
N VAL A 212 -9.28 15.57 8.42
CA VAL A 212 -7.89 15.81 8.85
C VAL A 212 -7.83 16.90 9.92
N SER A 213 -7.03 16.70 10.96
CA SER A 213 -6.62 17.72 11.93
C SER A 213 -5.21 18.19 11.55
N LYS A 214 -5.12 19.36 10.90
CA LYS A 214 -3.83 20.01 10.60
C LYS A 214 -3.23 20.69 11.82
#